data_AF-J3AAS9-F1
#
_entry.id   AF-J3AAS9-F1
#
_cell.length_a   1.000
_cell.length_b   1.000
_cell.length_c   1.000
_cell.angle_alpha   90.00
_cell.angle_beta   90.00
_cell.angle_gamma   90.00
#
_symmetry.space_group_name_H-M   'P 1'
#
loop_
_entity.id
_entity.type
_entity.pdbx_description
1 polymer ?
#
loop_
_entity_poly.entity_id
_entity_poly.type
_entity_poly.pdbx_seq_one_letter_code
_entity_poly.pdbx_strand_id
1 'polypeptide(L)'
;MGRSFANLHIKSKNVEKTIEALRELTKRHPEVLGNRKDEAQEINVVMYVSKSNENWISVLHDYFVWGTVKKIGKTLSQLTEEPVMTIGYMNEEIFEVSFFENGDIQAEKIFCEQWTRDEYGLKEERLHDDYLRESLDIRNEDFEDFISMTSPYQAVDKLSDLVKMSLWSDAEWIPHEETLRERFKKYEF
;
A
#
# COMPACT_ATOMS: atom_id res chain seq x y z
N MET A 1 -5.31 7.16 21.32
CA MET A 1 -4.19 6.78 20.46
C MET A 1 -4.81 6.38 19.14
N GLY A 2 -4.58 7.14 18.08
CA GLY A 2 -5.19 6.81 16.79
C GLY A 2 -4.44 5.67 16.10
N ARG A 3 -5.15 4.97 15.22
CA ARG A 3 -4.66 3.78 14.52
C ARG A 3 -3.91 4.21 13.25
N SER A 4 -2.77 3.59 12.98
CA SER A 4 -2.06 3.72 11.72
C SER A 4 -1.86 2.34 11.13
N PHE A 5 -2.19 2.17 9.86
CA PHE A 5 -1.97 0.93 9.13
C PHE A 5 -1.75 1.24 7.66
N ALA A 6 -1.16 0.29 6.95
CA ALA A 6 -0.90 0.42 5.53
C ALA A 6 -0.95 -0.93 4.84
N ASN A 7 -1.15 -0.89 3.53
CA ASN A 7 -1.04 -2.06 2.68
C ASN A 7 -0.43 -1.68 1.32
N LEU A 8 -0.05 -2.72 0.59
CA LEU A 8 0.70 -2.59 -0.64
C LEU A 8 0.06 -3.44 -1.73
N HIS A 9 0.07 -2.93 -2.96
CA HIS A 9 -0.47 -3.58 -4.13
C HIS A 9 0.53 -3.51 -5.27
N ILE A 10 0.83 -4.65 -5.88
CA ILE A 10 1.76 -4.76 -7.00
C ILE A 10 0.93 -5.00 -8.26
N LYS A 11 1.15 -4.18 -9.30
CA LYS A 11 0.42 -4.28 -10.57
C LYS A 11 0.95 -5.46 -11.40
N SER A 12 0.65 -6.68 -10.95
CA SER A 12 1.11 -7.92 -11.57
C SER A 12 0.03 -8.99 -11.65
N LYS A 13 0.17 -9.85 -12.67
CA LYS A 13 -0.64 -11.05 -12.85
C LYS A 13 0.05 -12.30 -12.29
N ASN A 14 1.36 -12.21 -11.99
CA ASN A 14 2.21 -13.33 -11.64
C ASN A 14 2.49 -13.38 -10.14
N VAL A 15 1.69 -14.17 -9.43
CA VAL A 15 1.82 -14.36 -7.97
C VAL A 15 3.17 -14.97 -7.59
N GLU A 16 3.72 -15.87 -8.39
CA GLU A 16 5.00 -16.54 -8.10
C GLU A 16 6.16 -15.53 -8.15
N LYS A 17 6.21 -14.70 -9.21
CA LYS A 17 7.19 -13.60 -9.31
C LYS A 17 7.06 -12.63 -8.14
N THR A 18 5.83 -12.28 -7.74
CA THR A 18 5.61 -11.44 -6.56
C THR A 18 6.16 -12.10 -5.29
N ILE A 19 5.89 -13.37 -5.04
CA ILE A 19 6.40 -14.09 -3.87
C ILE A 19 7.93 -14.15 -3.86
N GLU A 20 8.56 -14.34 -5.02
CA GLU A 20 10.02 -14.30 -5.14
C GLU A 20 10.59 -12.94 -4.80
N ALA A 21 9.99 -11.85 -5.28
CA ALA A 21 10.39 -10.49 -4.93
C ALA A 21 10.19 -10.19 -3.44
N LEU A 22 9.11 -10.67 -2.82
CA LEU A 22 8.89 -10.53 -1.37
C LEU A 22 9.93 -11.32 -0.57
N ARG A 23 10.29 -12.53 -1.01
CA ARG A 23 11.38 -13.31 -0.40
C ARG A 23 12.71 -12.58 -0.53
N GLU A 24 12.97 -11.96 -1.67
CA GLU A 24 14.18 -11.17 -1.90
C GLU A 24 14.22 -9.92 -1.02
N LEU A 25 13.08 -9.23 -0.85
CA LEU A 25 12.93 -8.10 0.07
C LEU A 25 13.34 -8.50 1.49
N THR A 26 12.81 -9.62 2.00
CA THR A 26 13.14 -10.14 3.34
C THR A 26 14.63 -10.44 3.49
N LYS A 27 15.28 -10.99 2.45
CA LYS A 27 16.69 -11.40 2.51
C LYS A 27 17.67 -10.25 2.33
N ARG A 28 17.42 -9.36 1.37
CA ARG A 28 18.35 -8.31 0.96
C ARG A 28 18.10 -6.98 1.66
N HIS A 29 16.87 -6.74 2.09
CA HIS A 29 16.43 -5.47 2.68
C HIS A 29 15.65 -5.66 4.00
N PRO A 30 16.08 -6.51 4.95
CA PRO A 30 15.34 -6.75 6.19
C PRO A 30 15.06 -5.48 6.99
N GLU A 31 15.93 -4.47 6.88
CA GLU A 31 15.79 -3.19 7.59
C GLU A 31 14.56 -2.37 7.18
N VAL A 32 14.00 -2.60 5.98
CA VAL A 32 12.77 -1.92 5.54
C VAL A 32 11.52 -2.57 6.13
N LEU A 33 11.65 -3.80 6.65
CA LEU A 33 10.60 -4.55 7.33
C LEU A 33 10.73 -4.47 8.87
N GLY A 34 11.56 -3.56 9.37
CA GLY A 34 11.77 -3.37 10.81
C GLY A 34 12.79 -4.31 11.42
N ASN A 35 13.31 -5.29 10.68
CA ASN A 35 14.31 -6.24 11.16
C ASN A 35 15.69 -5.59 11.15
N ARG A 36 16.15 -5.11 12.31
CA ARG A 36 17.53 -4.62 12.48
C ARG A 36 18.45 -5.81 12.76
N LYS A 37 19.61 -5.84 12.11
CA LYS A 37 20.63 -6.92 12.24
C LYS A 37 21.15 -7.14 13.68
N ASP A 38 20.83 -6.23 14.60
CA ASP A 38 21.31 -6.27 15.99
C ASP A 38 20.35 -7.02 16.94
N GLU A 39 19.20 -7.50 16.45
CA GLU A 39 18.27 -8.31 17.24
C GLU A 39 18.66 -9.79 17.21
N ALA A 40 18.82 -10.40 18.39
CA ALA A 40 19.35 -11.75 18.59
C ALA A 40 18.42 -12.89 18.13
N GLN A 41 17.28 -12.57 17.51
CA GLN A 41 16.33 -13.54 16.98
C GLN A 41 16.04 -13.23 15.51
N GLU A 42 16.21 -14.23 14.66
CA GLU A 42 15.66 -14.20 13.29
C GLU A 42 14.14 -14.08 13.42
N ILE A 43 13.61 -12.89 13.14
CA ILE A 43 12.17 -12.67 13.06
C ILE A 43 11.69 -13.36 11.79
N ASN A 44 10.90 -14.43 11.95
CA ASN A 44 10.20 -15.07 10.85
C ASN A 44 9.22 -14.06 10.24
N VAL A 45 9.49 -13.62 9.02
CA VAL A 45 8.72 -12.58 8.35
C VAL A 45 7.47 -13.22 7.75
N VAL A 46 6.31 -12.87 8.30
CA VAL A 46 5.02 -13.35 7.84
C VAL A 46 4.36 -12.30 6.94
N MET A 47 4.14 -12.65 5.68
CA MET A 47 3.37 -11.82 4.75
C MET A 47 2.10 -12.52 4.32
N TYR A 48 1.05 -11.74 4.10
CA TYR A 48 -0.23 -12.22 3.61
C TYR A 48 -0.43 -11.70 2.21
N VAL A 49 -0.59 -12.61 1.24
CA VAL A 49 -0.65 -12.26 -0.18
C VAL A 49 -1.97 -12.71 -0.78
N SER A 50 -2.62 -11.82 -1.54
CA SER A 50 -3.87 -12.11 -2.24
C SER A 50 -3.87 -11.50 -3.63
N LYS A 51 -4.24 -12.28 -4.65
CA LYS A 51 -4.59 -11.74 -5.96
C LYS A 51 -5.92 -11.02 -5.85
N SER A 52 -5.89 -9.69 -5.80
CA SER A 52 -7.06 -8.88 -5.47
C SER A 52 -7.98 -8.64 -6.65
N ASN A 53 -7.41 -8.52 -7.85
CA ASN A 53 -8.16 -8.56 -9.11
C ASN A 53 -7.26 -9.15 -10.21
N GLU A 54 -7.62 -8.96 -11.48
CA GLU A 54 -6.86 -9.51 -12.60
C GLU A 54 -5.44 -8.94 -12.75
N ASN A 55 -5.21 -7.72 -12.27
CA ASN A 55 -4.01 -6.92 -12.51
C ASN A 55 -3.22 -6.58 -11.25
N TRP A 56 -3.75 -6.89 -10.06
CA TRP A 56 -3.17 -6.45 -8.79
C TRP A 56 -3.07 -7.57 -7.77
N ILE A 57 -1.92 -7.63 -7.10
CA ILE A 57 -1.64 -8.51 -5.97
C ILE A 57 -1.44 -7.65 -4.73
N SER A 58 -2.27 -7.88 -3.72
CA SER A 58 -2.20 -7.20 -2.43
C SER A 58 -1.32 -7.96 -1.46
N VAL A 59 -0.58 -7.21 -0.66
CA VAL A 59 0.33 -7.71 0.37
C VAL A 59 0.04 -6.97 1.67
N LEU A 60 -0.18 -7.75 2.73
CA LEU A 60 -0.30 -7.26 4.11
C LEU A 60 0.87 -7.80 4.94
N HIS A 61 1.35 -6.98 5.86
CA HIS A 61 2.42 -7.32 6.79
C HIS A 61 2.32 -6.39 8.01
N ASP A 62 2.62 -6.89 9.21
CA ASP A 62 2.40 -6.16 10.47
C ASP A 62 3.24 -4.86 10.58
N TYR A 63 4.39 -4.81 9.90
CA TYR A 63 5.23 -3.60 9.82
C TYR A 63 4.72 -2.54 8.83
N PHE A 64 3.65 -2.82 8.08
CA PHE A 64 3.10 -1.86 7.13
C PHE A 64 2.24 -0.86 7.89
N VAL A 65 2.83 0.31 8.14
CA VAL A 65 2.15 1.45 8.76
C VAL A 65 2.41 2.71 7.95
N TRP A 66 1.60 3.73 8.19
CA TRP A 66 1.86 5.06 7.66
C TRP A 66 3.26 5.53 8.11
N GLY A 67 4.09 5.93 7.16
CA GLY A 67 5.50 6.29 7.36
C GLY A 67 6.54 5.22 6.98
N THR A 68 6.21 3.93 7.04
CA THR A 68 7.14 2.84 6.62
C THR A 68 6.83 2.31 5.23
N VAL A 69 5.54 2.23 4.88
CA VAL A 69 5.08 1.55 3.66
C VAL A 69 5.68 2.13 2.37
N LYS A 70 5.90 3.46 2.29
CA LYS A 70 6.53 4.10 1.12
C LYS A 70 7.92 3.54 0.83
N LYS A 71 8.75 3.33 1.86
CA LYS A 71 10.11 2.78 1.71
C LYS A 71 10.06 1.35 1.18
N ILE A 72 9.08 0.57 1.65
CA ILE A 72 8.84 -0.80 1.20
C ILE A 72 8.36 -0.79 -0.26
N GLY A 73 7.37 0.04 -0.61
CA GLY A 73 6.86 0.19 -1.97
C GLY A 73 7.93 0.58 -2.97
N LYS A 74 8.76 1.56 -2.61
CA LYS A 74 9.96 1.95 -3.37
C LYS A 74 10.88 0.75 -3.61
N THR A 75 11.28 0.04 -2.56
CA THR A 75 12.20 -1.09 -2.68
C THR A 75 11.61 -2.22 -3.52
N LEU A 76 10.33 -2.56 -3.30
CA LEU A 76 9.65 -3.60 -4.06
C LEU A 76 9.51 -3.24 -5.54
N SER A 77 9.21 -1.98 -5.88
CA SER A 77 9.13 -1.56 -7.29
C SER A 77 10.44 -1.73 -8.06
N GLN A 78 11.59 -1.75 -7.36
CA GLN A 78 12.90 -2.08 -7.97
C GLN A 78 13.07 -3.58 -8.16
N LEU A 79 12.64 -4.38 -7.19
CA LEU A 79 12.78 -5.83 -7.22
C LEU A 79 11.82 -6.50 -8.21
N THR A 80 10.60 -5.97 -8.33
CA THR A 80 9.57 -6.52 -9.22
C THR A 80 9.69 -5.97 -10.64
N GLU A 81 10.31 -4.80 -10.82
CA GLU A 81 10.26 -4.01 -12.06
C GLU A 81 8.80 -3.75 -12.52
N GLU A 82 7.88 -3.63 -11.56
CA GLU A 82 6.45 -3.44 -11.78
C GLU A 82 5.95 -2.26 -10.94
N PRO A 83 4.88 -1.56 -11.37
CA PRO A 83 4.27 -0.52 -10.56
C PRO A 83 3.78 -1.05 -9.21
N VAL A 84 4.12 -0.33 -8.15
CA VAL A 84 3.70 -0.64 -6.78
C VAL A 84 2.91 0.53 -6.22
N MET A 85 1.67 0.27 -5.86
CA MET A 85 0.81 1.19 -5.11
C MET A 85 0.94 0.90 -3.63
N THR A 86 1.16 1.92 -2.81
CA THR A 86 1.06 1.83 -1.37
C THR A 86 -0.10 2.68 -0.89
N ILE A 87 -0.81 2.15 0.08
CA ILE A 87 -1.91 2.81 0.75
C ILE A 87 -1.55 2.96 2.22
N GLY A 88 -1.67 4.17 2.76
CA GLY A 88 -1.46 4.44 4.18
C GLY A 88 -2.66 5.14 4.80
N TYR A 89 -2.98 4.77 6.03
CA TYR A 89 -4.01 5.42 6.85
C TYR A 89 -3.43 5.85 8.17
N MET A 90 -3.85 7.02 8.65
CA MET A 90 -3.53 7.49 9.98
C MET A 90 -4.73 8.19 10.61
N ASN A 91 -5.09 7.74 11.81
CA ASN A 91 -6.04 8.37 12.71
C ASN A 91 -7.40 8.69 12.08
N GLU A 92 -7.80 8.00 11.01
CA GLU A 92 -9.05 8.29 10.28
C GLU A 92 -9.07 9.67 9.57
N GLU A 93 -7.99 10.44 9.72
CA GLU A 93 -7.84 11.83 9.27
C GLU A 93 -6.99 11.94 8.00
N ILE A 94 -6.19 10.90 7.72
CA ILE A 94 -5.29 10.86 6.58
C ILE A 94 -5.49 9.53 5.84
N PHE A 95 -5.69 9.64 4.53
CA PHE A 95 -5.55 8.55 3.58
C PHE A 95 -4.54 8.97 2.52
N GLU A 96 -3.48 8.18 2.36
CA GLU A 96 -2.41 8.44 1.41
C GLU A 96 -2.33 7.33 0.39
N VAL A 97 -2.22 7.72 -0.88
CA VAL A 97 -1.98 6.84 -2.02
C VAL A 97 -0.68 7.26 -2.68
N SER A 98 0.27 6.34 -2.79
CA SER A 98 1.57 6.56 -3.41
C SER A 98 1.85 5.49 -4.46
N PHE A 99 2.45 5.86 -5.58
CA PHE A 99 2.83 4.98 -6.68
C PHE A 99 4.34 5.03 -6.91
N PHE A 100 4.94 3.84 -7.02
CA PHE A 100 6.37 3.66 -7.26
C PHE A 100 6.61 2.81 -8.49
N GLU A 101 7.62 3.17 -9.26
CA GLU A 101 8.08 2.42 -10.41
C GLU A 101 9.60 2.53 -10.48
N ASN A 102 10.29 1.38 -10.59
CA ASN A 102 11.75 1.30 -10.64
C ASN A 102 12.48 2.03 -9.48
N GLY A 103 11.83 2.13 -8.33
CA GLY A 103 12.38 2.78 -7.13
C GLY A 103 12.16 4.28 -7.02
N ASP A 104 11.46 4.87 -7.98
CA ASP A 104 11.10 6.28 -7.96
C ASP A 104 9.61 6.45 -7.73
N ILE A 105 9.26 7.47 -6.95
CA ILE A 105 7.87 7.86 -6.78
C ILE A 105 7.39 8.51 -8.09
N GLN A 106 6.24 8.06 -8.59
CA GLN A 106 5.65 8.54 -9.83
C GLN A 106 4.47 9.46 -9.58
N ALA A 107 3.68 9.16 -8.56
CA ALA A 107 2.56 9.97 -8.10
C ALA A 107 2.29 9.73 -6.62
N GLU A 108 1.81 10.75 -5.92
CA GLU A 108 1.32 10.71 -4.56
C GLU A 108 0.10 11.62 -4.43
N LYS A 109 -0.85 11.20 -3.60
CA LYS A 109 -2.02 11.98 -3.24
C LYS A 109 -2.37 11.73 -1.78
N ILE A 110 -2.52 12.82 -1.02
CA ILE A 110 -2.92 12.79 0.39
C ILE A 110 -4.33 13.37 0.51
N PHE A 111 -5.27 12.53 0.94
CA PHE A 111 -6.65 12.89 1.25
C PHE A 111 -6.75 13.18 2.74
N CYS A 112 -7.02 14.44 3.07
CA CYS A 112 -7.24 14.92 4.43
C CYS A 112 -7.92 16.29 4.38
N GLU A 113 -8.47 16.72 5.51
CA GLU A 113 -8.96 18.09 5.66
C GLU A 113 -7.80 19.10 5.72
N GLN A 114 -8.07 20.35 5.34
CA GLN A 114 -7.03 21.37 5.26
C GLN A 114 -6.33 21.63 6.60
N TRP A 115 -7.08 21.58 7.71
CA TRP A 115 -6.51 21.78 9.04
C TRP A 115 -5.53 20.66 9.41
N THR A 116 -5.85 19.40 9.09
CA THR A 116 -4.96 18.23 9.28
C THR A 116 -3.70 18.41 8.43
N ARG A 117 -3.86 18.80 7.17
CA ARG A 117 -2.74 19.08 6.27
C ARG A 117 -1.79 20.12 6.85
N ASP A 118 -2.32 21.22 7.38
CA ASP A 118 -1.53 22.31 7.96
C ASP A 118 -0.87 21.90 9.28
N GLU A 119 -1.58 21.17 10.14
CA GLU A 119 -1.07 20.69 11.44
C GLU A 119 0.11 19.72 11.29
N TYR A 120 -0.03 18.75 10.39
CA TYR A 120 1.00 17.73 10.15
C TYR A 120 2.01 18.16 9.07
N GLY A 121 1.83 19.32 8.44
CA GLY A 121 2.73 19.83 7.39
C GLY A 121 2.77 18.96 6.14
N LEU A 122 1.66 18.30 5.80
CA LEU A 122 1.59 17.28 4.76
C LEU A 122 1.72 17.91 3.36
N LYS A 123 2.66 17.38 2.59
CA LYS A 123 2.89 17.76 1.20
C LYS A 123 3.21 16.52 0.39
N GLU A 124 2.56 16.40 -0.76
CA GLU A 124 2.88 15.40 -1.75
C GLU A 124 4.32 15.62 -2.25
N GLU A 125 5.11 14.55 -2.24
CA GLU A 125 6.44 14.46 -2.81
C GLU A 125 6.39 14.59 -4.34
N ARG A 126 5.34 14.04 -4.96
CA ARG A 126 5.11 14.16 -6.40
C ARG A 126 3.63 14.12 -6.77
N LEU A 127 3.06 15.28 -7.09
CA LEU A 127 1.69 15.37 -7.61
C LEU A 127 1.69 15.13 -9.13
N HIS A 128 1.12 14.00 -9.58
CA HIS A 128 1.05 13.64 -11.01
C HIS A 128 -0.24 12.88 -11.32
N ASP A 129 -1.33 13.65 -11.41
CA ASP A 129 -2.70 13.15 -11.52
C ASP A 129 -2.94 12.29 -12.77
N ASP A 130 -2.33 12.63 -13.91
CA ASP A 130 -2.43 11.82 -15.14
C ASP A 130 -1.86 10.41 -14.94
N TYR A 131 -0.68 10.30 -14.32
CA TYR A 131 -0.07 9.00 -14.04
C TYR A 131 -0.92 8.20 -13.04
N LEU A 132 -1.47 8.86 -12.02
CA LEU A 132 -2.35 8.21 -11.04
C LEU A 132 -3.58 7.60 -11.74
N ARG A 133 -4.25 8.40 -12.59
CA ARG A 133 -5.42 7.97 -13.37
C ARG A 133 -5.09 6.79 -14.30
N GLU A 134 -4.00 6.89 -15.07
CA GLU A 134 -3.58 5.86 -16.02
C GLU A 134 -3.16 4.57 -15.32
N SER A 135 -2.44 4.68 -14.20
CA SER A 135 -1.98 3.53 -13.43
C SER A 135 -3.15 2.77 -12.78
N LEU A 136 -4.19 3.49 -12.37
CA LEU A 136 -5.40 2.92 -11.79
C LEU A 136 -6.42 2.43 -12.84
N ASP A 137 -6.24 2.77 -14.11
CA ASP A 137 -7.18 2.48 -15.20
C ASP A 137 -8.59 3.07 -14.94
N ILE A 138 -8.64 4.32 -14.48
CA ILE A 138 -9.88 5.03 -14.13
C ILE A 138 -10.27 6.02 -15.25
N ARG A 139 -11.57 6.09 -15.55
CA ARG A 139 -12.13 7.06 -16.50
C ARG A 139 -11.99 8.48 -15.95
N ASN A 140 -11.78 9.46 -16.83
CA ASN A 140 -11.53 10.85 -16.40
C ASN A 140 -12.62 11.42 -15.47
N GLU A 141 -13.90 11.19 -15.80
CA GLU A 141 -15.04 11.66 -15.00
C GLU A 141 -15.02 11.10 -13.57
N ASP A 142 -14.78 9.79 -13.43
CA ASP A 142 -14.70 9.14 -12.12
C ASP A 142 -13.48 9.59 -11.31
N PHE A 143 -12.40 9.95 -12.01
CA PHE A 143 -11.15 10.39 -11.42
C PHE A 143 -11.23 11.83 -10.88
N GLU A 144 -11.85 12.76 -11.63
CA GLU A 144 -12.08 14.14 -11.19
C GLU A 144 -12.87 14.18 -9.88
N ASP A 145 -13.96 13.41 -9.81
CA ASP A 145 -14.75 13.24 -8.59
C ASP A 145 -13.88 12.72 -7.43
N PHE A 146 -13.05 11.70 -7.68
CA PHE A 146 -12.18 11.09 -6.68
C PHE A 146 -11.12 12.06 -6.13
N ILE A 147 -10.35 12.74 -6.99
CA ILE A 147 -9.23 13.59 -6.55
C ILE A 147 -9.67 14.86 -5.81
N SER A 148 -10.94 15.25 -5.96
CA SER A 148 -11.56 16.39 -5.28
C SER A 148 -11.95 16.09 -3.83
N MET A 149 -11.96 14.81 -3.42
CA MET A 149 -12.36 14.41 -2.08
C MET A 149 -11.35 14.87 -1.03
N THR A 150 -11.86 15.29 0.13
CA THR A 150 -11.04 15.63 1.30
C THR A 150 -11.29 14.68 2.48
N SER A 151 -12.39 13.92 2.46
CA SER A 151 -12.69 12.92 3.47
C SER A 151 -11.90 11.62 3.17
N PRO A 152 -10.99 11.19 4.08
CA PRO A 152 -10.19 9.98 3.91
C PRO A 152 -11.05 8.73 3.65
N TYR A 153 -12.11 8.55 4.43
CA TYR A 153 -13.04 7.42 4.30
C TYR A 153 -13.76 7.38 2.96
N GLN A 154 -14.30 8.51 2.52
CA GLN A 154 -14.98 8.57 1.22
C GLN A 154 -14.01 8.29 0.08
N ALA A 155 -12.77 8.78 0.21
CA ALA A 155 -11.73 8.56 -0.79
C ALA A 155 -11.30 7.09 -0.87
N VAL A 156 -11.09 6.39 0.25
CA VAL A 156 -10.79 4.94 0.20
C VAL A 156 -11.95 4.15 -0.37
N ASP A 157 -13.18 4.41 0.05
CA ASP A 157 -14.35 3.66 -0.40
C ASP A 157 -14.53 3.84 -1.91
N LYS A 158 -14.46 5.10 -2.38
CA LYS A 158 -14.52 5.43 -3.80
C LYS A 158 -13.41 4.74 -4.57
N LEU A 159 -12.16 4.80 -4.10
CA LEU A 159 -11.04 4.18 -4.79
C LEU A 159 -11.20 2.66 -4.85
N SER A 160 -11.56 2.04 -3.73
CA SER A 160 -11.82 0.59 -3.61
C SER A 160 -12.87 0.13 -4.61
N ASP A 161 -13.94 0.92 -4.76
CA ASP A 161 -15.00 0.68 -5.74
C ASP A 161 -14.53 0.84 -7.18
N LEU A 162 -13.68 1.83 -7.47
CA LEU A 162 -13.17 2.08 -8.83
C LEU A 162 -12.22 0.96 -9.27
N VAL A 163 -11.29 0.55 -8.40
CA VAL A 163 -10.28 -0.47 -8.73
C VAL A 163 -10.75 -1.90 -8.45
N LYS A 164 -11.95 -2.07 -7.86
CA LYS A 164 -12.51 -3.36 -7.44
C LYS A 164 -11.56 -4.14 -6.53
N MET A 165 -10.96 -3.45 -5.55
CA MET A 165 -10.09 -4.05 -4.53
C MET A 165 -10.47 -3.57 -3.14
N SER A 166 -10.15 -4.38 -2.14
CA SER A 166 -10.29 -4.00 -0.73
C SER A 166 -9.02 -3.28 -0.30
N LEU A 167 -9.05 -1.95 -0.27
CA LEU A 167 -7.92 -1.13 0.16
C LEU A 167 -7.95 -0.86 1.67
N TRP A 168 -9.11 -1.04 2.32
CA TRP A 168 -9.26 -1.01 3.75
C TRP A 168 -9.00 -2.40 4.33
N SER A 169 -7.73 -2.75 4.54
CA SER A 169 -7.35 -4.06 5.07
C SER A 169 -6.03 -3.98 5.83
N ASP A 170 -5.95 -4.72 6.94
CA ASP A 170 -4.82 -4.76 7.86
C ASP A 170 -4.49 -6.23 8.18
N ALA A 171 -3.20 -6.54 8.33
CA ALA A 171 -2.75 -7.88 8.70
C ALA A 171 -3.29 -8.29 10.09
N GLU A 172 -3.42 -7.34 11.02
CA GLU A 172 -3.96 -7.56 12.36
C GLU A 172 -5.41 -8.06 12.35
N TRP A 173 -6.16 -7.84 11.25
CA TRP A 173 -7.56 -8.23 11.15
C TRP A 173 -7.75 -9.67 10.68
N ILE A 174 -6.75 -10.28 10.05
CA ILE A 174 -6.85 -11.65 9.50
C ILE A 174 -7.27 -12.71 10.54
N PRO A 175 -6.79 -12.66 11.81
CA PRO A 175 -7.26 -13.56 12.86
C PRO A 175 -8.71 -13.33 13.29
N HIS A 176 -9.32 -12.20 12.92
CA HIS A 176 -10.63 -11.77 13.38
C HIS A 176 -11.69 -11.70 12.27
N GLU A 177 -11.26 -11.55 11.01
CA GLU A 177 -12.14 -11.41 9.84
C GLU A 177 -12.02 -12.62 8.91
N GLU A 178 -13.10 -13.37 8.79
CA GLU A 178 -13.18 -14.59 7.97
C GLU A 178 -12.93 -14.30 6.48
N THR A 179 -13.50 -13.20 5.97
CA THR A 179 -13.36 -12.79 4.57
C THR A 179 -11.91 -12.50 4.20
N LEU A 180 -11.13 -11.86 5.08
CA LEU A 180 -9.70 -11.64 4.85
C LEU A 180 -8.92 -12.94 4.91
N ARG A 181 -9.24 -13.81 5.87
CA ARG A 181 -8.57 -15.12 6.02
C ARG A 181 -8.74 -16.03 4.81
N GLU A 182 -9.91 -16.04 4.20
CA GLU A 182 -10.16 -16.82 2.98
C GLU A 182 -9.43 -16.26 1.76
N ARG A 183 -9.31 -14.94 1.68
CA ARG A 183 -8.73 -14.23 0.53
C ARG A 183 -7.21 -14.21 0.54
N PHE A 184 -6.59 -14.11 1.71
CA PHE A 184 -5.15 -13.94 1.86
C PHE A 184 -4.47 -15.25 2.25
N LYS A 185 -3.44 -15.61 1.50
CA LYS A 185 -2.57 -16.75 1.81
C LYS A 185 -1.38 -16.27 2.63
N LYS A 186 -1.09 -17.00 3.70
CA LYS A 186 0.08 -16.76 4.56
C LYS A 186 1.34 -17.31 3.90
N TYR A 187 2.40 -16.51 3.87
CA TYR A 187 3.75 -16.88 3.45
C TYR A 187 4.74 -16.55 4.57
N GLU A 188 5.64 -17.48 4.83
CA GLU A 188 6.72 -17.35 5.82
C GLU A 188 8.05 -17.45 5.07
N PHE A 189 8.99 -16.53 5.37
CA PHE A 189 10.22 -16.35 4.59
C PHE A 189 11.49 -16.45 5.44
#